data_AF-A0A537KWY4-F1
#
_entry.id   AF-A0A537KWY4-F1
#
_cell.length_a   1.000
_cell.length_b   1.000
_cell.length_c   1.000
_cell.angle_alpha   90.00
_cell.angle_beta   90.00
_cell.angle_gamma   90.00
#
_symmetry.space_group_name_H-M   'P 1'
#
loop_
_entity.id
_entity.type
_entity.pdbx_description
1 polymer ?
#
loop_
_entity_poly.entity_id
_entity_poly.type
_entity_poly.pdbx_seq_one_letter_code
_entity_poly.pdbx_strand_id
1 'polypeptide(L)'
;MSAHQKETHMENRTKNIARGRNPHRWSDTLATWRLCENAACQRARVCRGDEEACLKAKFPLLPELVREWYLFFFWHKEQRFTFDEMLENYEKSGHGQALRDWRSEGLRGGEAETLRHSSA
;
A
#
# COMPACT_ATOMS: atom_id res chain seq x y z
N MET A 1 34.88 -14.66 -6.50
CA MET A 1 34.12 -14.25 -5.30
C MET A 1 33.91 -15.48 -4.43
N SER A 2 34.41 -15.46 -3.20
CA SER A 2 34.44 -16.64 -2.30
C SER A 2 33.04 -16.95 -1.74
N ALA A 3 32.72 -18.23 -1.52
CA ALA A 3 31.40 -18.69 -1.05
C ALA A 3 30.93 -17.99 0.24
N HIS A 4 31.87 -17.67 1.12
CA HIS A 4 31.65 -16.94 2.37
C HIS A 4 31.10 -15.51 2.18
N GLN A 5 31.40 -14.89 1.04
CA GLN A 5 30.98 -13.53 0.70
C GLN A 5 29.52 -13.50 0.19
N LYS A 6 29.04 -14.62 -0.39
CA LYS A 6 27.64 -14.77 -0.83
C LYS A 6 26.72 -15.03 0.35
N GLU A 7 27.17 -15.84 1.30
CA GLU A 7 26.42 -16.22 2.50
C GLU A 7 26.20 -15.02 3.41
N THR A 8 27.25 -14.22 3.66
CA THR A 8 27.16 -12.96 4.42
C THR A 8 26.30 -11.90 3.73
N HIS A 9 26.32 -11.81 2.40
CA HIS A 9 25.46 -10.88 1.65
C HIS A 9 23.97 -11.28 1.72
N MET A 10 23.67 -12.58 1.61
CA MET A 10 22.30 -13.07 1.71
C MET A 10 21.78 -12.95 3.14
N GLU A 11 22.60 -13.28 4.15
CA GLU A 11 22.23 -13.16 5.56
C GLU A 11 22.03 -11.70 5.99
N ASN A 12 22.84 -10.77 5.48
CA ASN A 12 22.63 -9.34 5.70
C ASN A 12 21.37 -8.81 4.99
N ARG A 13 21.03 -9.33 3.81
CA ARG A 13 19.76 -9.01 3.12
C ARG A 13 18.56 -9.50 3.93
N THR A 14 18.62 -10.70 4.50
CA THR A 14 17.55 -11.26 5.35
C THR A 14 17.45 -10.52 6.69
N LYS A 15 18.57 -10.14 7.31
CA LYS A 15 18.61 -9.33 8.54
C LYS A 15 18.09 -7.90 8.33
N ASN A 16 18.33 -7.29 7.16
CA ASN A 16 17.77 -5.98 6.82
C ASN A 16 16.27 -6.04 6.50
N ILE A 17 15.79 -7.12 5.89
CA ILE A 17 14.34 -7.36 5.73
C ILE A 17 13.67 -7.58 7.10
N ALA A 18 14.34 -8.25 8.04
CA ALA A 18 13.82 -8.47 9.38
C ALA A 18 13.81 -7.20 10.25
N ARG A 19 14.82 -6.32 10.13
CA ARG A 19 14.90 -5.02 10.84
C ARG A 19 14.04 -3.92 10.20
N GLY A 20 13.60 -4.10 8.96
CA GLY A 20 12.74 -3.17 8.23
C GLY A 20 11.24 -3.43 8.35
N ARG A 21 10.80 -4.44 9.12
CA ARG A 21 9.38 -4.67 9.42
C ARG A 21 8.90 -3.70 10.48
N ASN A 22 8.90 -2.43 10.11
CA ASN A 22 8.05 -1.44 10.73
C ASN A 22 6.60 -1.78 10.32
N PRO A 23 5.68 -2.08 11.26
CA PRO A 23 4.24 -2.01 10.95
C PRO A 23 3.84 -0.61 10.45
N HIS A 24 4.73 0.37 10.66
CA HIS A 24 4.68 1.76 10.24
C HIS A 24 4.82 2.06 8.73
N ARG A 25 4.35 1.18 7.85
CA ARG A 25 4.35 1.45 6.39
C ARG A 25 3.04 1.19 5.69
N TRP A 26 2.06 0.57 6.32
CA TRP A 26 0.81 0.26 5.63
C TRP A 26 -0.04 1.51 5.41
N SER A 27 -0.04 2.45 6.36
CA SER A 27 -0.74 3.73 6.19
C SER A 27 -0.18 4.53 5.00
N ASP A 28 1.14 4.51 4.81
CA ASP A 28 1.84 5.14 3.68
C ASP A 28 1.65 4.37 2.36
N THR A 29 1.78 3.04 2.41
CA THR A 29 1.58 2.16 1.26
C THR A 29 0.18 2.32 0.68
N LEU A 30 -0.84 2.32 1.54
CA LEU A 30 -2.24 2.54 1.18
C LEU A 30 -2.58 4.03 1.00
N ALA A 31 -1.61 4.93 1.18
CA ALA A 31 -1.79 6.38 1.09
C ALA A 31 -2.99 6.91 1.89
N THR A 32 -3.24 6.34 3.08
CA THR A 32 -4.36 6.74 3.97
C THR A 32 -4.28 8.20 4.42
N TRP A 33 -3.11 8.84 4.31
CA TRP A 33 -2.95 10.29 4.48
C TRP A 33 -3.85 11.11 3.54
N ARG A 34 -4.23 10.58 2.36
CA ARG A 34 -5.20 11.19 1.44
C ARG A 34 -6.60 11.32 2.06
N LEU A 35 -6.91 10.43 2.99
CA LEU A 35 -8.20 10.33 3.68
C LEU A 35 -8.17 11.00 5.07
N CYS A 36 -7.02 11.57 5.44
CA CYS A 36 -6.83 12.23 6.72
C CYS A 36 -7.28 13.69 6.64
N GLU A 37 -7.99 14.16 7.66
CA GLU A 37 -8.41 15.58 7.78
C GLU A 37 -7.25 16.49 8.21
N ASN A 38 -6.16 15.92 8.72
CA ASN A 38 -4.98 16.68 9.12
C ASN A 38 -4.18 17.13 7.89
N ALA A 39 -4.22 18.43 7.61
CA ALA A 39 -3.48 19.04 6.50
C ALA A 39 -1.96 18.81 6.59
N ALA A 40 -1.38 18.62 7.78
CA ALA A 40 0.03 18.27 7.92
C ALA A 40 0.34 16.86 7.37
N CYS A 41 -0.55 15.89 7.56
CA CYS A 41 -0.42 14.55 6.98
C CYS A 41 -0.50 14.59 5.46
N GLN A 42 -1.44 15.37 4.91
CA GLN A 42 -1.59 15.53 3.47
C GLN A 42 -0.36 16.18 2.83
N ARG A 43 0.14 17.29 3.40
CA ARG A 43 1.34 17.98 2.91
C ARG A 43 2.58 17.10 2.98
N ALA A 44 2.76 16.38 4.08
CA ALA A 44 3.90 15.49 4.26
C ALA A 44 3.75 14.15 3.51
N ARG A 45 2.57 13.89 2.94
CA ARG A 45 2.20 12.62 2.26
C ARG A 45 2.49 11.38 3.12
N VAL A 46 2.24 11.50 4.42
CA VAL A 46 2.49 10.44 5.42
C VAL A 46 1.59 10.68 6.64
N CYS A 47 1.14 9.63 7.35
CA CYS A 47 0.46 9.83 8.63
C CYS A 47 1.50 10.35 9.66
N ARG A 48 1.17 11.46 10.32
CA ARG A 48 1.99 12.12 11.37
C ARG A 48 1.48 11.86 12.78
N GLY A 49 0.34 11.19 12.92
CA GLY A 49 -0.25 10.81 14.20
C GLY A 49 0.07 9.37 14.55
N ASP A 50 -0.88 8.72 15.22
CA ASP A 50 -0.87 7.28 15.41
C ASP A 50 -1.21 6.57 14.09
N GLU A 51 -0.24 5.84 13.55
CA GLU A 51 -0.39 5.16 12.26
C GLU A 51 -1.39 4.01 12.29
N GLU A 52 -1.44 3.25 13.39
CA GLU A 52 -2.36 2.13 13.54
C GLU A 52 -3.79 2.65 13.65
N ALA A 53 -3.99 3.71 14.43
CA ALA A 53 -5.27 4.40 14.50
C ALA A 53 -5.67 5.03 13.16
N CYS A 54 -4.72 5.67 12.46
CA CYS A 54 -4.89 6.20 11.09
C CYS A 54 -5.39 5.09 10.14
N LEU A 55 -4.66 3.97 10.10
CA LEU A 55 -4.97 2.84 9.23
C LEU A 55 -6.35 2.27 9.58
N LYS A 56 -6.60 1.95 10.86
CA LYS A 56 -7.89 1.39 11.30
C LYS A 56 -9.07 2.30 10.95
N ALA A 57 -8.93 3.61 11.16
CA ALA A 57 -9.99 4.57 10.89
C ALA A 57 -10.22 4.79 9.38
N LYS A 58 -9.16 4.76 8.57
CA LYS A 58 -9.23 5.10 7.14
C LYS A 58 -9.35 3.88 6.22
N PHE A 59 -9.00 2.69 6.69
CA PHE A 59 -9.07 1.46 5.90
C PHE A 59 -10.45 1.21 5.29
N PRO A 60 -11.58 1.37 6.01
CA PRO A 60 -12.92 1.18 5.42
C PRO A 60 -13.23 2.14 4.27
N LEU A 61 -12.55 3.28 4.19
CA LEU A 61 -12.76 4.33 3.19
C LEU A 61 -11.88 4.17 1.95
N LEU A 62 -10.94 3.22 1.95
CA LEU A 62 -10.13 2.91 0.78
C LEU A 62 -11.01 2.31 -0.33
N PRO A 63 -10.65 2.51 -1.61
CA PRO A 63 -11.27 1.80 -2.71
C PRO A 63 -11.26 0.30 -2.46
N GLU A 64 -12.32 -0.39 -2.89
CA GLU A 64 -12.51 -1.82 -2.61
C GLU A 64 -11.32 -2.68 -3.03
N LEU A 65 -10.87 -2.56 -4.28
CA LEU A 65 -9.69 -3.25 -4.80
C LEU A 65 -8.40 -2.92 -4.03
N VAL A 66 -8.31 -1.75 -3.38
CA VAL A 66 -7.14 -1.37 -2.55
C VAL A 66 -7.23 -2.03 -1.16
N ARG A 67 -8.44 -2.20 -0.61
CA ARG A 67 -8.65 -2.97 0.62
C ARG A 67 -8.38 -4.45 0.39
N GLU A 68 -8.92 -5.00 -0.69
CA GLU A 68 -8.70 -6.39 -1.08
C GLU A 68 -7.21 -6.65 -1.36
N TRP A 69 -6.52 -5.71 -2.00
CA TRP A 69 -5.07 -5.76 -2.17
C TRP A 69 -4.33 -5.95 -0.84
N TYR A 70 -4.68 -5.15 0.16
CA TYR A 70 -4.08 -5.24 1.49
C TYR A 70 -4.39 -6.59 2.14
N LEU A 71 -5.64 -7.04 2.08
CA LEU A 71 -6.09 -8.29 2.68
C LEU A 71 -5.47 -9.52 2.01
N PHE A 72 -5.23 -9.48 0.69
CA PHE A 72 -4.57 -10.54 -0.06
C PHE A 72 -3.23 -10.92 0.60
N PHE A 73 -2.40 -9.93 0.95
CA PHE A 73 -1.12 -10.17 1.66
C PHE A 73 -1.25 -10.89 3.00
N PHE A 74 -2.36 -10.72 3.72
CA PHE A 74 -2.60 -11.43 4.99
C PHE A 74 -3.28 -12.78 4.80
N TRP A 75 -4.09 -12.93 3.74
CA TRP A 75 -4.83 -14.16 3.42
C TRP A 75 -3.93 -15.32 2.95
N HIS A 76 -2.71 -15.04 2.47
CA HIS A 76 -1.74 -16.08 2.06
C HIS A 76 -1.25 -16.98 3.18
N LYS A 77 -1.48 -16.64 4.45
CA LYS A 77 -1.17 -17.57 5.54
C LYS A 77 -2.12 -18.76 5.59
N GLU A 78 -3.33 -18.62 5.05
CA GLU A 78 -4.37 -19.65 5.12
C GLU A 78 -4.49 -20.44 3.81
N GLN A 79 -4.21 -19.81 2.67
CA GLN A 79 -4.17 -20.48 1.37
C GLN A 79 -2.76 -21.05 1.12
N ARG A 80 -2.66 -22.35 0.82
CA ARG A 80 -1.39 -23.04 0.50
C ARG A 80 -0.88 -22.68 -0.92
N PHE A 81 -0.75 -21.39 -1.23
CA PHE A 81 -0.09 -20.94 -2.45
C PHE A 81 1.40 -20.73 -2.20
N THR A 82 2.20 -21.05 -3.21
CA THR A 82 3.59 -20.60 -3.26
C THR A 82 3.65 -19.09 -3.47
N PHE A 83 4.81 -18.50 -3.17
CA PHE A 83 5.03 -17.06 -3.40
C PHE A 83 4.89 -16.68 -4.88
N ASP A 84 5.28 -17.57 -5.80
CA ASP A 84 5.21 -17.32 -7.24
C ASP A 84 3.75 -17.35 -7.75
N GLU A 85 2.95 -18.33 -7.29
CA GLU A 85 1.51 -18.37 -7.58
C GLU A 85 0.77 -17.16 -6.99
N MET A 86 1.20 -16.69 -5.83
CA MET A 86 0.70 -15.45 -5.25
C MET A 86 0.98 -14.26 -6.17
N LEU A 87 2.22 -14.13 -6.66
CA LEU A 87 2.61 -13.02 -7.52
C LEU A 87 1.88 -13.05 -8.86
N GLU A 88 1.70 -14.24 -9.45
CA GLU A 88 0.97 -14.40 -10.70
C GLU A 88 -0.52 -14.04 -10.55
N ASN A 89 -1.16 -14.49 -9.46
CA ASN A 89 -2.54 -14.12 -9.14
C ASN A 89 -2.67 -12.62 -8.84
N TYR A 90 -1.67 -12.05 -8.17
CA TYR A 90 -1.59 -10.61 -7.91
C TYR A 90 -1.56 -9.79 -9.20
N GLU A 91 -0.77 -10.18 -10.19
CA GLU A 91 -0.68 -9.48 -11.48
C GLU A 91 -1.98 -9.59 -12.28
N LYS A 92 -2.60 -10.78 -12.30
CA LYS A 92 -3.84 -11.05 -13.06
C LYS A 92 -5.09 -10.39 -12.47
N SER A 93 -5.10 -10.15 -11.16
CA SER A 93 -6.30 -9.72 -10.43
C SER A 93 -6.57 -8.21 -10.46
N GLY A 94 -5.66 -7.40 -11.02
CA GLY A 94 -5.86 -5.94 -11.13
C GLY A 94 -5.67 -5.13 -9.84
N HIS A 95 -5.62 -5.79 -8.67
CA HIS A 95 -5.40 -5.15 -7.36
C HIS A 95 -4.14 -4.27 -7.32
N GLY A 96 -3.06 -4.74 -7.95
CA GLY A 96 -1.81 -3.97 -8.04
C GLY A 96 -1.95 -2.70 -8.87
N GLN A 97 -2.75 -2.74 -9.94
CA GLN A 97 -3.04 -1.58 -10.76
C GLN A 97 -3.92 -0.59 -9.99
N ALA A 98 -4.96 -1.07 -9.30
CA ALA A 98 -5.82 -0.24 -8.47
C ALA A 98 -5.04 0.51 -7.38
N LEU A 99 -4.08 -0.13 -6.72
CA LEU A 99 -3.21 0.55 -5.76
C LEU A 99 -2.34 1.62 -6.43
N ARG A 100 -1.76 1.34 -7.60
CA ARG A 100 -0.96 2.33 -8.35
C ARG A 100 -1.80 3.53 -8.77
N ASP A 101 -2.99 3.29 -9.29
CA ASP A 101 -3.94 4.33 -9.70
C ASP A 101 -4.33 5.18 -8.50
N TRP A 102 -4.76 4.56 -7.40
CA TRP A 102 -5.03 5.23 -6.13
C TRP A 102 -3.84 6.05 -5.61
N ARG A 103 -2.59 5.58 -5.76
CA ARG A 103 -1.43 6.39 -5.34
C ARG A 103 -1.13 7.53 -6.32
N SER A 104 -1.47 7.37 -7.58
CA SER A 104 -1.17 8.32 -8.67
C SER A 104 -2.23 9.39 -8.91
N GLU A 105 -3.50 9.17 -8.54
CA GLU A 105 -4.59 10.13 -8.73
C GLU A 105 -4.35 11.47 -7.98
N GLY A 106 -3.46 11.48 -6.98
CA GLY A 106 -2.98 12.71 -6.34
C GLY A 106 -1.94 13.52 -7.13
N LEU A 107 -1.50 13.03 -8.31
CA LEU A 107 -0.59 13.71 -9.25
C LEU A 107 -1.33 14.35 -10.44
N ARG A 108 -2.61 14.00 -10.64
CA ARG A 108 -3.51 14.65 -11.60
C ARG A 108 -4.33 15.72 -10.88
N GLY A 109 -3.66 16.79 -10.46
CA GLY A 109 -4.36 17.99 -10.03
C GLY A 109 -5.07 18.61 -11.22
N GLY A 110 -6.41 18.56 -11.24
CA GLY A 110 -7.27 19.24 -12.22
C GLY A 110 -8.19 18.26 -12.95
N GLU A 111 -9.47 18.61 -13.03
CA GLU A 111 -10.52 17.95 -13.82
C GLU A 111 -11.21 16.74 -13.20
N ALA A 112 -11.98 16.99 -12.14
CA ALA A 112 -13.24 16.25 -11.92
C ALA A 112 -14.34 17.16 -11.32
N GLU A 113 -14.32 18.45 -11.68
CA GLU A 113 -15.37 19.41 -11.34
C GLU A 113 -16.00 19.96 -12.63
N THR A 114 -16.72 19.11 -13.36
CA THR A 114 -17.67 19.52 -14.41
C THR A 114 -18.64 18.39 -14.74
N LEU A 115 -19.40 17.92 -13.76
CA LEU A 115 -20.61 17.11 -14.02
C LEU A 115 -21.65 17.24 -12.90
N ARG A 116 -21.77 18.45 -12.34
CA ARG A 116 -22.98 18.93 -11.66
C ARG A 116 -23.22 20.35 -12.18
N HIS A 117 -24.31 20.51 -12.93
CA HIS A 117 -25.00 21.74 -13.37
C HIS A 117 -25.35 21.70 -14.86
N SER A 118 -26.24 20.78 -15.20
CA SER A 118 -27.20 20.81 -16.31
C SER A 118 -28.15 19.68 -15.95
N SER A 119 -29.31 19.94 -15.35
CA SER A 119 -30.41 20.67 -15.97
C SER A 119 -31.17 21.54 -14.98
N ALA A 120 -31.41 22.78 -15.39
CA ALA A 120 -32.58 23.55 -15.00
C ALA A 120 -33.81 23.03 -15.77
#